data_AF-B0D5R3-F1
#
_entry.id   AF-B0D5R3-F1
#
_cell.length_a   1.000
_cell.length_b   1.000
_cell.length_c   1.000
_cell.angle_alpha   90.00
_cell.angle_beta   90.00
_cell.angle_gamma   90.00
#
_symmetry.space_group_name_H-M   'P 1'
#
loop_
_entity.id
_entity.type
_entity.pdbx_description
1 polymer ?
#
loop_
_entity_poly.entity_id
_entity_poly.type
_entity_poly.pdbx_seq_one_letter_code
_entity_poly.pdbx_strand_id
1 'polypeptide(L)'
;MNTYRSLPACMDDVAGTDSLASKVLHTHPLNLGLQASSLPQWRHLFQSQPHAFAEAALSPAKYAMFQILGSVVFRAVGIIDASATIRTWVKIGSTGGAVLTIVYLLLLLARGVEEPDDITEDTSSGRLRGYASLLCEEIFYSTVAAVIGSLSIGIQTQQDLWLYAAASASGPLLFLFLLFTVAFAVLGLLWAWRKVGDYRYRGY
;
A
#
# COMPACT_ATOMS: atom_id res chain seq x y z
N MET A 1 -17.47 18.25 -41.66
CA MET A 1 -18.88 18.07 -41.29
C MET A 1 -19.34 16.74 -41.88
N ASN A 2 -19.39 15.68 -41.07
CA ASN A 2 -19.99 14.40 -41.43
C ASN A 2 -20.80 13.92 -40.23
N THR A 3 -22.09 13.68 -40.47
CA THR A 3 -23.11 13.25 -39.51
C THR A 3 -23.58 11.85 -39.92
N TYR A 4 -24.17 11.11 -38.96
CA TYR A 4 -24.80 9.78 -39.02
C TYR A 4 -23.80 8.61 -38.86
N ARG A 5 -23.72 7.88 -37.74
CA ARG A 5 -24.69 7.31 -36.77
C ARG A 5 -25.56 6.21 -37.39
N SER A 6 -25.15 4.96 -37.16
CA SER A 6 -25.97 3.76 -37.32
C SER A 6 -25.67 2.80 -36.15
N LEU A 7 -26.58 2.82 -35.17
CA LEU A 7 -26.78 1.75 -34.19
C LEU A 7 -27.78 0.74 -34.79
N PRO A 8 -27.60 -0.58 -34.62
CA PRO A 8 -28.65 -1.53 -34.92
C PRO A 8 -29.63 -1.67 -33.75
N ALA A 9 -30.89 -1.84 -34.14
CA ALA A 9 -32.07 -2.06 -33.31
C ALA A 9 -32.21 -3.54 -32.93
N CYS A 10 -32.62 -3.80 -31.69
CA CYS A 10 -33.60 -4.84 -31.36
C CYS A 10 -34.13 -4.62 -29.95
N MET A 11 -35.24 -3.89 -29.89
CA MET A 11 -36.15 -3.84 -28.76
C MET A 11 -37.52 -4.08 -29.38
N ASP A 12 -37.99 -5.33 -29.29
CA ASP A 12 -39.39 -5.67 -29.55
C ASP A 12 -40.00 -6.07 -28.21
N ASP A 13 -41.05 -5.34 -27.88
CA ASP A 13 -41.77 -5.37 -26.61
C ASP A 13 -42.90 -6.42 -26.60
N VAL A 14 -43.03 -7.09 -25.44
CA VAL A 14 -44.26 -7.28 -24.66
C VAL A 14 -45.46 -8.06 -25.26
N ALA A 15 -45.79 -9.20 -24.65
CA ALA A 15 -47.06 -9.41 -23.92
C ALA A 15 -47.21 -10.87 -23.43
N GLY A 16 -47.58 -11.08 -22.15
CA GLY A 16 -48.04 -12.39 -21.67
C GLY A 16 -47.89 -12.58 -20.16
N THR A 17 -49.00 -12.39 -19.45
CA THR A 17 -49.21 -12.45 -17.99
C THR A 17 -49.10 -13.84 -17.35
N ASP A 18 -48.81 -13.82 -16.05
CA ASP A 18 -49.14 -14.78 -14.99
C ASP A 18 -48.47 -16.16 -14.95
N SER A 19 -47.51 -16.32 -14.03
CA SER A 19 -47.38 -17.53 -13.21
C SER A 19 -46.65 -17.21 -11.91
N LEU A 20 -47.42 -17.22 -10.82
CA LEU A 20 -46.91 -17.43 -9.47
C LEU A 20 -46.09 -18.73 -9.37
N ALA A 21 -45.23 -18.77 -8.36
CA ALA A 21 -44.62 -19.94 -7.72
C ALA A 21 -43.26 -20.42 -8.24
N SER A 22 -42.31 -20.33 -7.29
CA SER A 22 -41.15 -21.20 -7.12
C SER A 22 -40.02 -21.04 -8.13
N LYS A 23 -38.98 -20.31 -7.73
CA LYS A 23 -37.60 -20.81 -7.86
C LYS A 23 -36.63 -20.03 -6.97
N VAL A 24 -36.29 -20.69 -5.87
CA VAL A 24 -34.91 -20.88 -5.39
C VAL A 24 -34.09 -19.61 -5.27
N LEU A 25 -33.97 -19.17 -4.02
CA LEU A 25 -32.84 -18.48 -3.42
C LEU A 25 -31.52 -18.88 -4.12
N HIS A 26 -31.06 -18.07 -5.07
CA HIS A 26 -29.71 -18.17 -5.61
C HIS A 26 -28.74 -17.64 -4.56
N THR A 27 -28.46 -18.47 -3.55
CA THR A 27 -27.18 -18.42 -2.86
C THR A 27 -26.12 -18.68 -3.92
N HIS A 28 -25.39 -17.63 -4.35
CA HIS A 28 -24.16 -17.80 -5.10
C HIS A 28 -23.25 -18.70 -4.27
N PRO A 29 -22.95 -19.94 -4.72
CA PRO A 29 -21.94 -20.72 -4.04
C PRO A 29 -20.62 -19.99 -4.26
N LEU A 30 -19.99 -19.54 -3.16
CA LEU A 30 -18.58 -19.23 -3.09
C LEU A 30 -17.82 -20.52 -3.41
N ASN A 31 -17.74 -20.81 -4.70
CA ASN A 31 -17.04 -21.95 -5.24
C ASN A 31 -15.55 -21.58 -5.15
N LEU A 32 -14.94 -21.92 -4.02
CA LEU A 32 -13.49 -21.90 -3.82
C LEU A 32 -12.85 -23.01 -4.67
N GLY A 33 -13.09 -22.97 -5.97
CA GLY A 33 -12.43 -23.79 -6.96
C GLY A 33 -10.99 -23.32 -7.09
N LEU A 34 -10.12 -23.82 -6.21
CA LEU A 34 -8.66 -23.86 -6.41
C LEU A 34 -8.37 -24.84 -7.58
N GLN A 35 -8.90 -24.53 -8.76
CA GLN A 35 -8.59 -25.22 -10.00
C GLN A 35 -7.38 -24.53 -10.65
N ALA A 36 -6.60 -25.25 -11.44
CA ALA A 36 -5.35 -24.81 -12.06
C ALA A 36 -5.46 -23.60 -13.05
N SER A 37 -6.55 -22.84 -13.01
CA SER A 37 -6.87 -21.64 -13.78
C SER A 37 -6.28 -20.35 -13.21
N SER A 38 -5.58 -20.39 -12.07
CA SER A 38 -5.00 -19.18 -11.46
C SER A 38 -3.75 -18.67 -12.20
N LEU A 39 -2.98 -19.54 -12.86
CA LEU A 39 -1.72 -19.17 -13.53
C LEU A 39 -1.86 -18.09 -14.62
N PRO A 40 -2.85 -18.16 -15.54
CA PRO A 40 -3.15 -17.08 -16.48
C PRO A 40 -3.53 -15.76 -15.80
N GLN A 41 -4.27 -15.84 -14.69
CA GLN A 41 -4.77 -14.67 -13.96
C GLN A 41 -3.65 -13.94 -13.22
N TRP A 42 -2.70 -14.67 -12.64
CA TRP A 42 -1.48 -14.10 -12.08
C TRP A 42 -0.67 -13.38 -13.15
N ARG A 43 -0.44 -14.00 -14.32
CA ARG A 43 0.26 -13.36 -15.45
C ARG A 43 -0.42 -12.07 -15.89
N HIS A 44 -1.75 -12.04 -15.93
CA HIS A 44 -2.49 -10.83 -16.26
C HIS A 44 -2.26 -9.73 -15.22
N LEU A 45 -2.33 -10.03 -13.91
CA LEU A 45 -2.05 -9.06 -12.85
C LEU A 45 -0.64 -8.46 -12.93
N PHE A 46 0.37 -9.29 -13.24
CA PHE A 46 1.74 -8.81 -13.46
C PHE A 46 1.86 -7.82 -14.62
N GLN A 47 1.02 -7.99 -15.65
CA GLN A 47 1.04 -7.15 -16.85
C GLN A 47 0.15 -5.91 -16.70
N SER A 48 -1.00 -6.04 -16.04
CA SER A 48 -1.99 -4.96 -15.92
C SER A 48 -1.73 -4.01 -14.76
N GLN A 49 -1.10 -4.49 -13.66
CA GLN A 49 -0.84 -3.68 -12.47
C GLN A 49 0.56 -3.95 -11.86
N PRO A 50 1.64 -3.75 -12.64
CA PRO A 50 3.01 -4.06 -12.18
C PRO A 50 3.42 -3.25 -10.96
N HIS A 51 2.93 -2.01 -10.81
CA HIS A 51 3.24 -1.15 -9.67
C HIS A 51 2.63 -1.67 -8.36
N ALA A 52 1.33 -2.00 -8.37
CA ALA A 52 0.64 -2.53 -7.19
C ALA A 52 1.24 -3.87 -6.74
N PHE A 53 1.61 -4.73 -7.70
CA PHE A 53 2.29 -5.99 -7.39
C PHE A 53 3.68 -5.76 -6.79
N ALA A 54 4.49 -4.89 -7.39
CA ALA A 54 5.85 -4.61 -6.89
C ALA A 54 5.80 -4.01 -5.47
N GLU A 55 4.85 -3.10 -5.23
CA GLU A 55 4.62 -2.53 -3.91
C GLU A 55 4.20 -3.59 -2.88
N ALA A 56 3.26 -4.46 -3.25
CA ALA A 56 2.86 -5.58 -2.40
C ALA A 56 4.05 -6.51 -2.10
N ALA A 57 4.83 -6.89 -3.10
CA ALA A 57 5.99 -7.77 -2.93
C ALA A 57 7.07 -7.16 -2.02
N LEU A 58 7.24 -5.83 -2.04
CA LEU A 58 8.19 -5.11 -1.19
C LEU A 58 7.64 -4.76 0.20
N SER A 59 6.33 -4.89 0.40
CA SER A 59 5.66 -4.51 1.65
C SER A 59 6.25 -5.19 2.90
N PRO A 60 6.63 -6.48 2.91
CA PRO A 60 7.26 -7.10 4.09
C PRO A 60 8.57 -6.40 4.49
N ALA A 61 9.39 -6.01 3.52
CA ALA A 61 10.62 -5.27 3.76
C ALA A 61 10.34 -3.82 4.19
N LYS A 62 9.35 -3.17 3.56
CA LYS A 62 8.86 -1.82 3.92
C LYS A 62 8.45 -1.75 5.39
N TYR A 63 7.56 -2.64 5.83
CA TYR A 63 7.08 -2.64 7.21
C TYR A 63 8.14 -3.09 8.22
N ALA A 64 9.07 -3.99 7.84
CA ALA A 64 10.24 -4.28 8.67
C ALA A 64 11.12 -3.03 8.87
N MET A 65 11.35 -2.25 7.82
CA MET A 65 12.12 -1.01 7.90
C MET A 65 11.44 0.02 8.80
N PHE A 66 10.13 0.25 8.64
CA PHE A 66 9.36 1.15 9.51
C PHE A 66 9.42 0.75 10.97
N GLN A 67 9.27 -0.55 11.25
CA GLN A 67 9.37 -1.09 12.61
C GLN A 67 10.76 -0.85 13.22
N ILE A 68 11.83 -1.05 12.44
CA ILE A 68 13.21 -0.78 12.88
C ILE A 68 13.40 0.70 13.17
N LEU A 69 13.03 1.58 12.23
CA LEU A 69 13.21 3.03 12.39
C LEU A 69 12.56 3.54 13.68
N GLY A 70 11.30 3.17 13.90
CA GLY A 70 10.61 3.54 15.13
C GLY A 70 11.28 2.98 16.38
N SER A 71 11.73 1.72 16.34
CA SER A 71 12.42 1.10 17.46
C SER A 71 13.74 1.79 17.80
N VAL A 72 14.49 2.26 16.79
CA VAL A 72 15.78 2.95 16.99
C VAL A 72 15.56 4.27 17.71
N VAL A 73 14.54 5.04 17.31
CA VAL A 73 14.21 6.30 17.97
C VAL A 73 13.74 6.07 19.40
N PHE A 74 12.87 5.08 19.62
CA PHE A 74 12.35 4.81 20.95
C PHE A 74 13.44 4.30 21.91
N ARG A 75 14.43 3.55 21.39
CA ARG A 75 15.65 3.22 22.14
C ARG A 75 16.49 4.46 22.43
N ALA A 76 16.68 5.34 21.46
CA ALA A 76 17.48 6.56 21.64
C ALA A 76 16.89 7.50 22.71
N VAL A 77 15.56 7.51 22.86
CA VAL A 77 14.85 8.29 23.89
C VAL A 77 14.75 7.54 25.23
N GLY A 78 15.23 6.29 25.31
CA GLY A 78 15.23 5.50 26.55
C GLY A 78 13.89 4.87 26.92
N ILE A 79 12.93 4.80 25.98
CA ILE A 79 11.63 4.14 26.19
C ILE A 79 11.78 2.62 26.14
N ILE A 80 12.67 2.13 25.29
CA ILE A 80 12.90 0.71 25.05
C ILE A 80 14.27 0.32 25.58
N ASP A 81 14.29 -0.75 26.36
CA ASP A 81 15.51 -1.28 26.90
C ASP A 81 16.45 -1.80 25.80
N ALA A 82 17.76 -1.56 25.96
CA ALA A 82 18.76 -1.90 24.95
C ALA A 82 18.89 -3.41 24.72
N SER A 83 18.39 -4.20 25.67
CA SER A 83 18.33 -5.66 25.66
C SER A 83 17.46 -6.23 24.52
N ALA A 84 16.49 -5.46 24.00
CA ALA A 84 15.67 -5.90 22.88
C ALA A 84 16.53 -6.05 21.62
N THR A 85 16.50 -7.19 20.93
CA THR A 85 17.30 -7.39 19.71
C THR A 85 16.60 -6.79 18.48
N ILE A 86 17.35 -6.10 17.59
CA ILE A 86 16.83 -5.58 16.30
C ILE A 86 16.14 -6.69 15.50
N ARG A 87 16.65 -7.93 15.63
CA ARG A 87 16.08 -9.12 15.00
C ARG A 87 14.60 -9.34 15.33
N THR A 88 14.18 -9.08 16.57
CA THR A 88 12.77 -9.21 16.97
C THR A 88 11.90 -8.17 16.24
N TRP A 89 12.35 -6.92 16.17
CA TRP A 89 11.66 -5.83 15.48
C TRP A 89 11.52 -6.12 13.98
N VAL A 90 12.59 -6.60 13.34
CA VAL A 90 12.57 -7.05 11.94
C VAL A 90 11.51 -8.13 11.74
N LYS A 91 11.52 -9.18 12.58
CA LYS A 91 10.58 -10.30 12.46
C LYS A 91 9.13 -9.84 12.62
N ILE A 92 8.84 -8.95 13.57
CA ILE A 92 7.49 -8.41 13.78
C ILE A 92 7.03 -7.70 12.52
N GLY A 93 7.79 -6.71 12.04
CA GLY A 93 7.43 -5.94 10.85
C GLY A 93 7.33 -6.80 9.59
N SER A 94 8.28 -7.71 9.37
CA SER A 94 8.29 -8.57 8.18
C SER A 94 7.15 -9.59 8.18
N THR A 95 6.84 -10.19 9.33
CA THR A 95 5.77 -11.19 9.45
C THR A 95 4.41 -10.54 9.27
N GLY A 96 4.16 -9.43 9.95
CA GLY A 96 2.94 -8.64 9.77
C GLY A 96 2.76 -8.16 8.34
N GLY A 97 3.83 -7.62 7.75
CA GLY A 97 3.84 -7.18 6.37
C GLY A 97 3.59 -8.30 5.37
N ALA A 98 4.14 -9.50 5.60
CA ALA A 98 3.87 -10.67 4.77
C ALA A 98 2.41 -11.11 4.83
N VAL A 99 1.78 -11.10 6.01
CA VAL A 99 0.35 -11.41 6.14
C VAL A 99 -0.49 -10.40 5.38
N LEU A 100 -0.25 -9.09 5.54
CA LEU A 100 -0.95 -8.06 4.78
C LEU A 100 -0.75 -8.21 3.27
N THR A 101 0.47 -8.55 2.85
CA THR A 101 0.79 -8.79 1.43
C THR A 101 -0.04 -9.94 0.86
N ILE A 102 -0.13 -11.06 1.58
CA ILE A 102 -0.93 -12.21 1.16
C ILE A 102 -2.41 -11.80 1.03
N VAL A 103 -2.96 -11.11 2.03
CA VAL A 103 -4.36 -10.63 2.00
C VAL A 103 -4.58 -9.70 0.81
N TYR A 104 -3.69 -8.73 0.59
CA TYR A 104 -3.79 -7.79 -0.52
C TYR A 104 -3.72 -8.47 -1.88
N LEU A 105 -2.80 -9.42 -2.07
CA LEU A 105 -2.69 -10.19 -3.31
C LEU A 105 -3.92 -11.07 -3.56
N LEU A 106 -4.51 -11.66 -2.51
CA LEU A 106 -5.76 -12.40 -2.62
C LEU A 106 -6.93 -11.50 -3.02
N LEU A 107 -7.00 -10.29 -2.46
CA LEU A 107 -8.00 -9.30 -2.83
C LEU A 107 -7.81 -8.81 -4.27
N LEU A 108 -6.57 -8.59 -4.72
CA LEU A 108 -6.27 -8.26 -6.12
C LEU A 108 -6.68 -9.40 -7.06
N LEU A 109 -6.45 -10.65 -6.68
CA LEU A 109 -6.86 -11.80 -7.47
C LEU A 109 -8.39 -11.94 -7.52
N ALA A 110 -9.08 -11.67 -6.41
CA ALA A 110 -10.53 -11.72 -6.31
C ALA A 110 -11.22 -10.57 -7.07
N ARG A 111 -10.61 -9.38 -7.13
CA ARG A 111 -11.11 -8.21 -7.88
C ARG A 111 -10.97 -8.32 -9.39
N GLY A 112 -10.51 -9.46 -9.90
CA GLY A 112 -10.45 -9.84 -11.31
C GLY A 112 -10.80 -8.74 -12.32
N VAL A 113 -9.79 -7.98 -12.76
CA VAL A 113 -9.86 -7.12 -13.96
C VAL A 113 -11.09 -6.21 -13.99
N GLU A 114 -11.40 -5.51 -12.89
CA GLU A 114 -12.18 -4.28 -13.02
C GLU A 114 -11.26 -3.17 -13.54
N GLU A 115 -11.69 -2.59 -14.65
CA GLU A 115 -11.05 -1.56 -15.48
C GLU A 115 -10.56 -0.40 -14.61
N PRO A 116 -9.39 0.21 -14.89
CA PRO A 116 -8.89 1.31 -14.09
C PRO A 116 -9.86 2.50 -14.23
N ASP A 117 -10.55 2.84 -13.14
CA ASP A 117 -11.32 4.06 -13.04
C ASP A 117 -10.42 5.24 -13.41
N ASP A 118 -10.91 5.98 -14.41
CA ASP A 118 -10.34 7.17 -15.01
C ASP A 118 -9.98 8.18 -13.91
N ILE A 119 -8.67 8.28 -13.60
CA ILE A 119 -8.16 9.33 -12.71
C ILE A 119 -8.25 10.64 -13.49
N THR A 120 -9.42 11.26 -13.42
CA THR A 120 -9.62 12.63 -13.84
C THR A 120 -8.74 13.49 -12.93
N GLU A 121 -7.67 14.02 -13.52
CA GLU A 121 -6.90 15.14 -12.97
C GLU A 121 -7.87 16.21 -12.49
N ASP A 122 -7.80 16.63 -11.22
CA ASP A 122 -7.96 18.05 -10.93
C ASP A 122 -7.41 18.52 -9.57
N THR A 123 -6.70 19.64 -9.65
CA THR A 123 -6.29 20.61 -8.61
C THR A 123 -5.18 20.26 -7.62
N SER A 124 -4.16 21.13 -7.61
CA SER A 124 -2.95 21.14 -6.77
C SER A 124 -3.21 21.18 -5.26
N SER A 125 -4.37 21.66 -4.82
CA SER A 125 -4.87 21.58 -3.44
C SER A 125 -5.29 20.16 -3.04
N GLY A 126 -5.71 19.33 -4.00
CA GLY A 126 -5.99 17.91 -3.81
C GLY A 126 -4.73 17.06 -3.58
N ARG A 127 -3.57 17.50 -4.09
CA ARG A 127 -2.31 16.74 -3.97
C ARG A 127 -1.79 16.66 -2.54
N LEU A 128 -1.79 17.78 -1.81
CA LEU A 128 -1.38 17.78 -0.39
C LEU A 128 -2.31 16.93 0.47
N ARG A 129 -3.62 17.00 0.23
CA ARG A 129 -4.61 16.15 0.89
C ARG A 129 -4.42 14.67 0.52
N GLY A 130 -4.05 14.39 -0.72
CA GLY A 130 -3.68 13.05 -1.20
C GLY A 130 -2.45 12.49 -0.48
N TYR A 131 -1.37 13.28 -0.36
CA TYR A 131 -0.16 12.84 0.35
C TYR A 131 -0.40 12.60 1.85
N ALA A 132 -1.20 13.46 2.49
CA ALA A 132 -1.59 13.24 3.88
C ALA A 132 -2.43 11.96 4.04
N SER A 133 -3.35 11.71 3.11
CA SER A 133 -4.16 10.48 3.10
C SER A 133 -3.29 9.23 2.94
N LEU A 134 -2.36 9.22 1.99
CA LEU A 134 -1.43 8.12 1.77
C LEU A 134 -0.54 7.88 3.00
N LEU A 135 -0.05 8.94 3.64
CA LEU A 135 0.73 8.80 4.86
C LEU A 135 -0.08 8.21 6.01
N CYS A 136 -1.33 8.65 6.19
CA CYS A 136 -2.24 8.08 7.18
C CYS A 136 -2.50 6.59 6.92
N GLU A 137 -2.66 6.21 5.66
CA GLU A 137 -2.84 4.83 5.22
C GLU A 137 -1.60 3.98 5.54
N GLU A 138 -0.39 4.48 5.26
CA GLU A 138 0.86 3.81 5.62
C GLU A 138 1.05 3.67 7.13
N ILE A 139 0.71 4.71 7.92
CA ILE A 139 0.74 4.64 9.38
C ILE A 139 -0.23 3.58 9.89
N PHE A 140 -1.44 3.55 9.33
CA PHE A 140 -2.46 2.57 9.69
C PHE A 140 -1.99 1.14 9.36
N TYR A 141 -1.57 0.87 8.13
CA TYR A 141 -1.12 -0.46 7.73
C TYR A 141 0.15 -0.90 8.45
N SER A 142 1.10 0.01 8.70
CA SER A 142 2.28 -0.29 9.50
C SER A 142 1.90 -0.70 10.93
N THR A 143 0.94 0.01 11.53
CA THR A 143 0.42 -0.32 12.88
C THR A 143 -0.25 -1.69 12.89
N VAL A 144 -1.13 -1.96 11.93
CA VAL A 144 -1.82 -3.25 11.80
C VAL A 144 -0.81 -4.38 11.56
N ALA A 145 0.20 -4.16 10.70
CA ALA A 145 1.28 -5.11 10.48
C ALA A 145 2.00 -5.45 11.79
N ALA A 146 2.34 -4.44 12.59
CA ALA A 146 3.03 -4.65 13.86
C ALA A 146 2.19 -5.47 14.85
N VAL A 147 0.88 -5.20 14.94
CA VAL A 147 -0.04 -5.97 15.78
C VAL A 147 -0.11 -7.42 15.31
N ILE A 148 -0.31 -7.67 14.02
CA ILE A 148 -0.34 -9.04 13.47
C ILE A 148 0.99 -9.75 13.71
N GLY A 149 2.12 -9.08 13.44
CA GLY A 149 3.45 -9.65 13.59
C GLY A 149 3.79 -9.98 15.05
N SER A 150 3.43 -9.10 15.98
CA SER A 150 3.67 -9.32 17.42
C SER A 150 2.82 -10.48 17.95
N LEU A 151 1.54 -10.56 17.57
CA LEU A 151 0.68 -11.69 17.91
C LEU A 151 1.21 -13.01 17.33
N SER A 152 1.69 -12.98 16.08
CA SER A 152 2.22 -14.17 15.39
C SER A 152 3.50 -14.72 16.04
N ILE A 153 4.29 -13.87 16.69
CA ILE A 153 5.54 -14.24 17.37
C ILE A 153 5.29 -14.62 18.85
N GLY A 154 4.04 -14.55 19.31
CA GLY A 154 3.64 -14.96 20.66
C GLY A 154 3.83 -13.89 21.72
N ILE A 155 3.85 -12.62 21.33
CA ILE A 155 3.89 -11.49 22.27
C ILE A 155 2.48 -11.23 22.78
N GLN A 156 2.26 -11.41 24.08
CA GLN A 156 0.92 -11.38 24.70
C GLN A 156 0.73 -10.23 25.70
N THR A 157 1.82 -9.60 26.13
CA THR A 157 1.82 -8.46 27.04
C THR A 157 1.26 -7.22 26.35
N GLN A 158 0.19 -6.65 26.91
CA GLN A 158 -0.45 -5.45 26.34
C GLN A 158 0.53 -4.28 26.20
N GLN A 159 1.42 -4.10 27.19
CA GLN A 159 2.42 -3.03 27.17
C GLN A 159 3.36 -3.15 25.96
N ASP A 160 3.83 -4.37 25.67
CA ASP A 160 4.73 -4.60 24.54
C ASP A 160 3.99 -4.42 23.20
N LEU A 161 2.74 -4.88 23.11
CA LEU A 161 1.88 -4.66 21.94
C LEU A 161 1.74 -3.18 21.58
N TRP A 162 1.43 -2.34 22.57
CA TRP A 162 1.33 -0.89 22.38
C TRP A 162 2.66 -0.27 21.95
N LEU A 163 3.76 -0.74 22.52
CA LEU A 163 5.09 -0.29 22.17
C LEU A 163 5.45 -0.63 20.71
N TYR A 164 5.18 -1.86 20.27
CA TYR A 164 5.42 -2.29 18.89
C TYR A 164 4.55 -1.50 17.91
N ALA A 165 3.27 -1.28 18.24
CA ALA A 165 2.34 -0.49 17.45
C ALA A 165 2.81 0.97 17.33
N ALA A 166 3.17 1.62 18.44
CA ALA A 166 3.63 3.00 18.46
C ALA A 166 4.95 3.18 17.70
N ALA A 167 5.91 2.27 17.89
CA ALA A 167 7.15 2.26 17.12
C ALA A 167 6.84 2.13 15.61
N SER A 168 5.97 1.20 15.23
CA SER A 168 5.58 1.02 13.82
C SER A 168 4.91 2.26 13.23
N ALA A 169 3.98 2.88 13.95
CA ALA A 169 3.29 4.10 13.53
C ALA A 169 4.25 5.28 13.32
N SER A 170 5.30 5.37 14.15
CA SER A 170 6.34 6.39 14.00
C SER A 170 7.27 6.14 12.81
N GLY A 171 7.39 4.89 12.35
CA GLY A 171 8.28 4.47 11.27
C GLY A 171 8.09 5.25 9.95
N PRO A 172 6.88 5.33 9.38
CA PRO A 172 6.61 6.10 8.17
C PRO A 172 6.95 7.60 8.31
N LEU A 173 6.63 8.19 9.47
CA LEU A 173 6.94 9.59 9.75
C LEU A 173 8.45 9.84 9.76
N LEU A 174 9.20 8.95 10.41
CA LEU A 174 10.67 9.03 10.48
C LEU A 174 11.30 8.78 9.11
N PHE A 175 10.78 7.83 8.34
CA PHE A 175 11.25 7.55 6.99
C PHE A 175 11.09 8.79 6.11
N LEU A 176 9.92 9.41 6.13
CA LEU A 176 9.63 10.63 5.38
C LEU A 176 10.50 11.80 5.83
N PHE A 177 10.69 11.98 7.14
CA PHE A 177 11.60 12.99 7.68
C PHE A 177 13.04 12.79 7.19
N LEU A 178 13.57 11.57 7.24
CA LEU A 178 14.91 11.25 6.74
C LEU A 178 15.01 11.47 5.23
N LEU A 179 14.01 11.06 4.46
CA LEU A 179 13.96 11.25 3.02
C LEU A 179 14.04 12.74 2.65
N PHE A 180 13.22 13.58 3.29
CA PHE A 180 13.27 15.02 3.07
C PHE A 180 14.60 15.63 3.49
N THR A 181 15.15 15.20 4.64
CA THR A 181 16.46 15.67 5.11
C THR A 181 17.56 15.39 4.08
N VAL A 182 17.61 14.17 3.53
CA VAL A 182 18.57 13.79 2.49
C VAL A 182 18.33 14.58 1.21
N ALA A 183 17.08 14.71 0.77
CA ALA A 183 16.74 15.46 -0.44
C ALA A 183 17.18 16.93 -0.35
N PHE A 184 16.89 17.61 0.77
CA PHE A 184 17.33 18.98 1.01
C PHE A 184 18.85 19.11 1.08
N ALA A 185 19.54 18.15 1.71
CA ALA A 185 21.00 18.14 1.75
C ALA A 185 21.61 18.03 0.34
N VAL A 186 21.10 17.12 -0.49
CA VAL A 186 21.56 16.97 -1.88
C VAL A 186 21.27 18.24 -2.70
N LEU A 187 20.08 18.82 -2.58
CA LEU A 187 19.74 20.07 -3.26
C LEU A 187 20.64 21.24 -2.80
N GLY A 188 20.92 21.32 -1.51
CA GLY A 188 21.84 22.31 -0.94
C GLY A 188 23.27 22.16 -1.46
N LEU A 189 23.77 20.92 -1.55
CA LEU A 189 25.09 20.61 -2.12
C LEU A 189 25.15 20.99 -3.61
N LEU A 190 24.14 20.65 -4.39
CA LEU A 190 24.06 21.01 -5.80
C LEU A 190 24.01 22.53 -5.99
N TRP A 191 23.26 23.24 -5.14
CA TRP A 191 23.18 24.70 -5.17
C TRP A 191 24.52 25.34 -4.83
N ALA A 192 25.19 24.87 -3.77
CA ALA A 192 26.52 25.34 -3.38
C ALA A 192 27.54 25.10 -4.50
N TRP A 193 27.49 23.92 -5.14
CA TRP A 193 28.41 23.57 -6.21
C TRP A 193 28.21 24.44 -7.46
N ARG A 194 26.96 24.70 -7.84
CA ARG A 194 26.65 25.66 -8.92
C ARG A 194 27.18 27.05 -8.60
N LYS A 195 26.94 27.54 -7.38
CA LYS A 195 27.39 28.87 -6.96
C LYS A 195 28.91 28.99 -7.01
N VAL A 196 29.65 27.97 -6.54
CA VAL A 196 31.11 27.92 -6.63
C VAL A 196 31.59 27.90 -8.08
N GLY A 197 30.91 27.17 -8.96
CA GLY A 197 31.16 27.19 -10.40
C GLY A 197 31.04 28.60 -10.98
N ASP A 198 29.95 29.30 -10.68
CA ASP A 198 29.70 30.67 -11.17
C ASP A 198 30.77 31.67 -10.68
N TYR A 199 31.26 31.53 -9.44
CA TYR A 199 32.38 32.34 -8.95
C TYR A 199 33.67 32.07 -9.72
N ARG A 200 33.93 30.81 -10.09
CA ARG A 200 35.13 30.41 -10.84
C ARG A 200 35.11 30.89 -12.29
N TYR A 201 33.94 30.95 -12.92
CA TYR A 201 33.78 31.44 -14.29
C TYR A 201 33.77 32.97 -14.40
N ARG A 202 33.50 33.70 -13.30
CA ARG A 202 33.50 35.18 -13.29
C ARG A 202 34.88 35.82 -13.05
N GLY A 203 35.96 35.05 -13.01
CA GLY A 203 37.32 35.56 -13.13
C GLY A 203 37.77 36.51 -12.01
N TYR A 204 37.60 36.08 -10.75
CA TYR A 204 38.37 36.62 -9.63
C TYR A 204 39.51 35.67 -9.27
#